data_AF-A0A1B8US32-F1
#
_entry.id   AF-A0A1B8US32-F1
#
_cell.length_a   1.000
_cell.length_b   1.000
_cell.length_c   1.000
_cell.angle_alpha   90.00
_cell.angle_beta   90.00
_cell.angle_gamma   90.00
#
_symmetry.space_group_name_H-M   'P 1'
#
loop_
_entity.id
_entity.type
_entity.pdbx_description
1 polymer ?
#
loop_
_entity_poly.entity_id
_entity_poly.type
_entity_poly.pdbx_seq_one_letter_code
_entity_poly.pdbx_strand_id
1 'polypeptide(L)'
;MNLKRNRSIGVKIIGGALFIVLIWVAADMWYSDTKQVAAVPLQLTEQQSSLLLFVAKHMMSSDGGVFTNLRDDLPESEHQAANHQMLSESTGLMMLYAVQMNNRNLFDNQLAFLQRSLLAEKGYVRWRYSPKHEPTDVNAAVDDLRIARALLDADQLWGVEEARRIAKGISKTLLDGNVSKDYMFDHYDWKYKSRSDRATISYMDIHTMGMLAVFDKKWETVRNNSLQLMKKGSLGNGLFKTYWTPDQGYSSTGSINMIDSLYTALYLAEEGEDVSATIRFLKQEWSLHKGKIPSVYAEDGSVRETFESPSVYALAVRILQLKNEHGLAEQLKRRMYEFAVQRSSSPNFGGFVEEKDNSAFSFDQLQVLLTEVNPVGSKKNEIKGK
;
A
#
# COMPACT_ATOMS: atom_id res chain seq x y z
N MET A 1 -16.40 -14.85 81.57
CA MET A 1 -16.43 -13.40 81.27
C MET A 1 -15.17 -13.06 80.50
N ASN A 2 -15.30 -12.54 79.27
CA ASN A 2 -14.29 -12.03 78.31
C ASN A 2 -13.16 -12.99 77.85
N LEU A 3 -13.19 -13.55 76.64
CA LEU A 3 -13.07 -13.00 75.26
C LEU A 3 -11.63 -13.10 74.67
N LYS A 4 -11.50 -14.06 73.73
CA LYS A 4 -10.80 -14.07 72.43
C LYS A 4 -9.28 -13.78 72.29
N ARG A 5 -8.59 -14.88 71.97
CA ARG A 5 -7.59 -15.13 70.91
C ARG A 5 -7.51 -14.09 69.77
N ASN A 6 -6.29 -13.68 69.40
CA ASN A 6 -5.85 -13.64 67.99
C ASN A 6 -4.32 -13.58 67.82
N ARG A 7 -3.76 -14.66 67.26
CA ARG A 7 -2.54 -14.65 66.44
C ARG A 7 -2.99 -14.40 65.00
N SER A 8 -2.25 -13.61 64.21
CA SER A 8 -2.11 -13.83 62.77
C SER A 8 -1.17 -12.83 62.09
N ILE A 9 -0.04 -13.36 61.60
CA ILE A 9 0.52 -13.16 60.25
C ILE A 9 1.04 -11.75 59.93
N GLY A 10 2.34 -11.55 60.18
CA GLY A 10 3.15 -10.60 59.42
C GLY A 10 3.67 -11.27 58.15
N VAL A 11 3.17 -10.85 56.98
CA VAL A 11 3.75 -11.17 55.67
C VAL A 11 3.77 -9.92 54.80
N LYS A 12 5.00 -9.47 54.52
CA LYS A 12 5.52 -8.87 53.28
C LYS A 12 4.58 -7.94 52.48
N ILE A 13 4.75 -6.63 52.67
CA ILE A 13 4.40 -5.61 51.66
C ILE A 13 5.68 -4.82 51.35
N ILE A 14 6.61 -5.44 50.61
CA ILE A 14 7.74 -4.73 49.98
C ILE A 14 7.81 -5.01 48.47
N GLY A 15 7.04 -5.98 47.96
CA GLY A 15 7.00 -6.31 46.52
C GLY A 15 6.09 -5.43 45.65
N GLY A 16 5.12 -4.71 46.23
CA GLY A 16 4.11 -3.97 45.45
C GLY A 16 4.61 -2.65 44.87
N ALA A 17 5.34 -1.86 45.64
CA ALA A 17 5.80 -0.54 45.20
C ALA A 17 6.90 -0.63 44.13
N LEU A 18 7.81 -1.59 44.25
CA LEU A 18 8.89 -1.82 43.26
C LEU A 18 8.34 -2.37 41.93
N PHE A 19 7.29 -3.19 41.97
CA PHE A 19 6.64 -3.73 40.78
C PHE A 19 5.79 -2.66 40.06
N ILE A 20 5.11 -1.79 40.79
CA ILE A 20 4.37 -0.66 40.21
C ILE A 20 5.34 0.37 39.59
N VAL A 21 6.47 0.67 40.25
CA VAL A 21 7.51 1.54 39.67
C VAL A 21 8.17 0.89 38.46
N LEU A 22 8.42 -0.42 38.45
CA LEU A 22 8.93 -1.12 37.27
C LEU A 22 7.92 -1.19 36.12
N ILE A 23 6.62 -1.31 36.40
CA ILE A 23 5.57 -1.23 35.38
C ILE A 23 5.44 0.20 34.86
N TRP A 24 5.52 1.23 35.70
CA TRP A 24 5.54 2.62 35.26
C TRP A 24 6.81 2.96 34.50
N VAL A 25 7.98 2.51 34.94
CA VAL A 25 9.25 2.72 34.21
C VAL A 25 9.27 1.90 32.93
N ALA A 26 8.71 0.68 32.88
CA ALA A 26 8.60 -0.07 31.63
C ALA A 26 7.53 0.51 30.70
N ALA A 27 6.41 1.02 31.22
CA ALA A 27 5.36 1.68 30.45
C ALA A 27 5.82 3.06 29.98
N ASP A 28 6.58 3.79 30.78
CA ASP A 28 7.17 5.10 30.44
C ASP A 28 8.41 4.91 29.57
N MET A 29 9.20 3.83 29.71
CA MET A 29 10.22 3.46 28.74
C MET A 29 9.60 3.01 27.41
N TRP A 30 8.46 2.31 27.42
CA TRP A 30 7.75 1.90 26.19
C TRP A 30 6.95 3.04 25.56
N TYR A 31 6.44 3.99 26.36
CA TYR A 31 5.78 5.23 25.92
C TYR A 31 6.81 6.30 25.52
N SER A 32 8.03 6.28 26.08
CA SER A 32 9.15 7.14 25.66
C SER A 32 9.93 6.59 24.46
N ASP A 33 9.69 5.34 24.06
CA ASP A 33 10.28 4.74 22.86
C ASP A 33 9.61 5.24 21.56
N THR A 34 8.50 5.97 21.66
CA THR A 34 8.17 6.97 20.63
C THR A 34 9.06 8.19 20.85
N LYS A 35 10.37 8.02 20.64
CA LYS A 35 11.23 9.17 20.30
C LYS A 35 10.49 9.94 19.23
N GLN A 36 10.27 11.24 19.41
CA GLN A 36 9.70 12.08 18.36
C GLN A 36 10.58 11.92 17.12
N VAL A 37 10.12 11.11 16.16
CA VAL A 37 10.88 10.79 14.96
C VAL A 37 11.01 12.08 14.17
N ALA A 38 12.21 12.63 14.08
CA ALA A 38 12.44 13.88 13.36
C ALA A 38 12.07 13.75 11.87
N ALA A 39 11.62 14.85 11.26
CA ALA A 39 11.51 14.93 9.81
C ALA A 39 12.88 14.71 9.16
N VAL A 40 12.90 13.90 8.11
CA VAL A 40 14.10 13.69 7.28
C VAL A 40 13.91 14.53 6.01
N PRO A 41 14.71 15.57 5.78
CA PRO A 41 14.61 16.38 4.57
C PRO A 41 14.86 15.55 3.32
N LEU A 42 14.01 15.74 2.31
CA LEU A 42 14.21 15.13 1.01
C LEU A 42 15.38 15.80 0.28
N GLN A 43 16.32 14.99 -0.18
CA GLN A 43 17.47 15.41 -0.96
C GLN A 43 17.21 15.07 -2.43
N LEU A 44 16.89 16.10 -3.20
CA LEU A 44 16.72 15.98 -4.64
C LEU A 44 18.06 16.19 -5.36
N THR A 45 18.29 15.45 -6.44
CA THR A 45 19.47 15.62 -7.31
C THR A 45 19.02 15.75 -8.76
N GLU A 46 19.87 16.30 -9.62
CA GLU A 46 19.56 16.49 -11.05
C GLU A 46 19.36 15.17 -11.83
N GLN A 47 19.68 14.02 -11.23
CA GLN A 47 19.52 12.70 -11.85
C GLN A 47 18.11 12.13 -11.75
N GLN A 48 17.20 12.80 -11.04
CA GLN A 48 15.84 12.32 -10.81
C GLN A 48 14.94 12.58 -12.02
N SER A 49 13.92 11.73 -12.19
CA SER A 49 12.94 11.91 -13.26
C SER A 49 12.14 13.19 -13.07
N SER A 50 11.68 13.77 -14.18
CA SER A 50 10.82 14.97 -14.15
C SER A 50 9.54 14.73 -13.34
N LEU A 51 9.00 13.51 -13.38
CA LEU A 51 7.85 13.12 -12.57
C LEU A 51 8.16 13.13 -11.07
N LEU A 52 9.28 12.57 -10.63
CA LEU A 52 9.66 12.60 -9.20
C LEU A 52 9.87 14.04 -8.73
N LEU A 53 10.52 14.86 -9.54
CA LEU A 53 10.71 16.29 -9.25
C LEU A 53 9.36 17.02 -9.16
N PHE A 54 8.41 16.72 -10.05
CA PHE A 54 7.04 17.25 -9.97
C PHE A 54 6.37 16.86 -8.65
N VAL A 55 6.36 15.56 -8.31
CA VAL A 55 5.73 15.07 -7.08
C VAL A 55 6.36 15.72 -5.85
N ALA A 56 7.69 15.73 -5.76
CA ALA A 56 8.40 16.28 -4.61
C ALA A 56 8.17 17.79 -4.44
N LYS A 57 8.05 18.54 -5.55
CA LYS A 57 7.89 19.99 -5.51
C LYS A 57 6.44 20.43 -5.31
N HIS A 58 5.49 19.73 -5.91
CA HIS A 58 4.10 20.19 -6.02
C HIS A 58 3.11 19.35 -5.20
N MET A 59 3.44 18.10 -4.90
CA MET A 59 2.53 17.17 -4.25
C MET A 59 3.06 16.58 -2.95
N MET A 60 4.22 17.02 -2.45
CA MET A 60 4.79 16.54 -1.20
C MET A 60 4.90 17.67 -0.18
N SER A 61 4.49 17.41 1.05
CA SER A 61 4.69 18.34 2.16
C SER A 61 6.14 18.35 2.62
N SER A 62 6.52 19.37 3.38
CA SER A 62 7.85 19.45 4.02
C SER A 62 8.15 18.27 4.95
N ASP A 63 7.11 17.61 5.45
CA ASP A 63 7.22 16.45 6.33
C ASP A 63 7.34 15.12 5.56
N GLY A 64 7.27 15.14 4.23
CA GLY A 64 7.38 13.97 3.36
C GLY A 64 6.04 13.36 2.96
N GLY A 65 4.92 13.78 3.53
CA GLY A 65 3.62 13.25 3.15
C GLY A 65 3.19 13.69 1.76
N VAL A 66 2.71 12.76 0.93
CA VAL A 66 2.24 13.06 -0.43
C VAL A 66 0.76 13.41 -0.41
N PHE A 67 0.41 14.59 -0.88
CA PHE A 67 -0.96 15.09 -1.00
C PHE A 67 -1.78 14.22 -1.95
N THR A 68 -3.03 13.93 -1.57
CA THR A 68 -3.95 13.12 -2.38
C THR A 68 -4.22 13.78 -3.72
N ASN A 69 -4.41 15.09 -3.74
CA ASN A 69 -4.58 15.89 -4.94
C ASN A 69 -3.67 17.12 -4.96
N LEU A 70 -3.35 17.64 -6.15
CA LEU A 70 -2.70 18.94 -6.31
C LEU A 70 -3.59 20.08 -5.79
N ARG A 71 -4.91 19.95 -5.97
CA ARG A 71 -5.93 20.89 -5.46
C ARG A 71 -6.08 20.76 -3.94
N ASP A 72 -6.52 21.83 -3.29
CA ASP A 72 -6.88 21.88 -1.85
C ASP A 72 -8.28 22.52 -1.60
N ASP A 73 -9.13 22.55 -2.63
CA ASP A 73 -10.44 23.23 -2.62
C ASP A 73 -11.63 22.30 -2.89
N LEU A 74 -11.41 20.98 -2.92
CA LEU A 74 -12.45 19.98 -3.16
C LEU A 74 -13.26 19.71 -1.87
N PRO A 75 -14.53 19.31 -1.98
CA PRO A 75 -15.29 18.84 -0.83
C PRO A 75 -14.64 17.61 -0.19
N GLU A 76 -14.48 17.63 1.13
CA GLU A 76 -13.97 16.49 1.88
C GLU A 76 -15.12 15.62 2.41
N SER A 77 -14.87 14.32 2.55
CA SER A 77 -15.81 13.38 3.17
C SER A 77 -15.10 12.42 4.12
N GLU A 78 -15.87 11.71 4.93
CA GLU A 78 -15.33 10.68 5.82
C GLU A 78 -14.82 9.45 5.04
N HIS A 79 -15.46 9.12 3.92
CA HIS A 79 -15.22 7.88 3.17
C HIS A 79 -14.23 8.04 2.00
N GLN A 80 -13.84 9.27 1.68
CA GLN A 80 -12.93 9.54 0.56
C GLN A 80 -11.93 10.62 0.96
N ALA A 81 -10.65 10.36 0.66
CA ALA A 81 -9.62 11.36 0.80
C ALA A 81 -9.67 12.35 -0.37
N ALA A 82 -9.47 13.62 -0.05
CA ALA A 82 -9.41 14.69 -1.03
C ALA A 82 -8.31 15.68 -0.63
N ASN A 83 -8.04 16.64 -1.50
CA ASN A 83 -7.18 17.77 -1.17
C ASN A 83 -5.77 17.36 -0.71
N HIS A 84 -5.20 18.14 0.20
CA HIS A 84 -3.91 17.89 0.84
C HIS A 84 -3.99 16.92 2.03
N GLN A 85 -5.03 16.09 2.09
CA GLN A 85 -5.00 14.88 2.93
C GLN A 85 -3.96 13.91 2.35
N MET A 86 -3.33 13.09 3.20
CA MET A 86 -2.22 12.21 2.82
C MET A 86 -2.55 10.77 3.15
N LEU A 87 -2.37 9.87 2.19
CA LEU A 87 -2.79 8.47 2.31
C LEU A 87 -1.61 7.57 2.71
N SER A 88 -1.92 6.50 3.43
CA SER A 88 -1.02 5.36 3.57
C SER A 88 -0.72 4.70 2.23
N GLU A 89 -1.68 4.71 1.30
CA GLU A 89 -1.49 4.29 -0.09
C GLU A 89 -0.31 5.02 -0.74
N SER A 90 -0.35 6.35 -0.74
CA SER A 90 0.68 7.20 -1.35
C SER A 90 2.05 7.00 -0.69
N THR A 91 2.06 6.88 0.64
CA THR A 91 3.28 6.61 1.43
C THR A 91 3.89 5.26 1.04
N GLY A 92 3.08 4.20 1.01
CA GLY A 92 3.53 2.85 0.64
C GLY A 92 4.05 2.77 -0.80
N LEU A 93 3.37 3.40 -1.77
CA LEU A 93 3.83 3.45 -3.16
C LEU A 93 5.17 4.18 -3.30
N MET A 94 5.35 5.32 -2.61
CA MET A 94 6.60 6.06 -2.64
C MET A 94 7.74 5.29 -1.95
N MET A 95 7.46 4.58 -0.86
CA MET A 95 8.46 3.71 -0.22
C MET A 95 8.89 2.56 -1.13
N LEU A 96 7.96 1.91 -1.83
CA LEU A 96 8.30 0.88 -2.83
C LEU A 96 9.18 1.45 -3.94
N TYR A 97 8.82 2.61 -4.48
CA TYR A 97 9.62 3.28 -5.49
C TYR A 97 11.04 3.61 -4.98
N ALA A 98 11.15 4.11 -3.75
CA ALA A 98 12.43 4.43 -3.13
C ALA A 98 13.35 3.21 -3.02
N VAL A 99 12.81 2.07 -2.59
CA VAL A 99 13.57 0.81 -2.52
C VAL A 99 13.98 0.33 -3.91
N GLN A 100 13.06 0.35 -4.87
CA GLN A 100 13.33 -0.10 -6.25
C GLN A 100 14.39 0.74 -6.96
N MET A 101 14.47 2.04 -6.63
CA MET A 101 15.48 2.96 -7.15
C MET A 101 16.76 2.98 -6.30
N ASN A 102 16.86 2.15 -5.26
CA ASN A 102 17.94 2.18 -4.26
C ASN A 102 18.17 3.60 -3.69
N ASN A 103 17.09 4.37 -3.51
CA ASN A 103 17.11 5.74 -3.00
C ASN A 103 16.81 5.76 -1.50
N ARG A 104 17.87 5.63 -0.70
CA ARG A 104 17.76 5.56 0.76
C ARG A 104 17.17 6.82 1.39
N ASN A 105 17.55 8.01 0.92
CA ASN A 105 17.06 9.27 1.49
C ASN A 105 15.55 9.43 1.29
N LEU A 106 15.02 9.10 0.10
CA LEU A 106 13.58 9.12 -0.14
C LEU A 106 12.85 8.11 0.76
N PHE A 107 13.42 6.91 0.96
CA PHE A 107 12.84 5.93 1.87
C PHE A 107 12.80 6.44 3.32
N ASP A 108 13.91 6.99 3.82
CA ASP A 108 13.97 7.52 5.19
C ASP A 108 13.02 8.71 5.40
N ASN A 109 12.84 9.56 4.37
CA ASN A 109 11.83 10.61 4.36
C ASN A 109 10.40 10.06 4.54
N GLN A 110 10.03 9.05 3.75
CA GLN A 110 8.71 8.43 3.84
C GLN A 110 8.51 7.63 5.13
N LEU A 111 9.54 6.92 5.59
CA LEU A 111 9.52 6.18 6.85
C LEU A 111 9.28 7.12 8.04
N ALA A 112 9.96 8.27 8.04
CA ALA A 112 9.77 9.27 9.08
C ALA A 112 8.35 9.85 9.06
N PHE A 113 7.77 10.10 7.88
CA PHE A 113 6.37 10.52 7.76
C PHE A 113 5.40 9.44 8.26
N LEU A 114 5.59 8.18 7.84
CA LEU A 114 4.80 7.03 8.31
C LEU A 114 4.78 6.98 9.85
N GLN A 115 5.95 7.02 10.49
CA GLN A 115 6.06 6.93 11.95
C GLN A 115 5.40 8.11 12.68
N ARG A 116 5.48 9.33 12.15
CA ARG A 116 4.89 10.52 12.80
C ARG A 116 3.38 10.62 12.62
N SER A 117 2.88 10.28 11.44
CA SER A 117 1.56 10.74 10.99
C SER A 117 0.57 9.60 10.76
N LEU A 118 1.04 8.41 10.39
CA LEU A 118 0.18 7.29 10.00
C LEU A 118 0.26 6.10 10.94
N LEU A 119 1.42 5.84 11.56
CA LEU A 119 1.60 4.74 12.49
C LEU A 119 0.92 5.06 13.82
N ALA A 120 0.09 4.15 14.29
CA ALA A 120 -0.52 4.17 15.62
C ALA A 120 0.12 3.09 16.51
N GLU A 121 -0.40 2.94 17.73
CA GLU A 121 0.12 1.95 18.67
C GLU A 121 0.10 0.53 18.07
N LYS A 122 1.01 -0.34 18.56
CA LYS A 122 1.09 -1.77 18.23
C LYS A 122 1.33 -2.12 16.74
N GLY A 123 1.45 -1.13 15.86
CA GLY A 123 1.66 -1.34 14.42
C GLY A 123 0.43 -1.07 13.56
N TYR A 124 -0.66 -0.56 14.12
CA TYR A 124 -1.80 -0.12 13.31
C TYR A 124 -1.38 1.04 12.39
N VAL A 125 -1.87 1.03 11.16
CA VAL A 125 -1.62 2.10 10.19
C VAL A 125 -2.94 2.79 9.89
N ARG A 126 -2.97 4.11 10.02
CA ARG A 126 -4.11 4.93 9.63
C ARG A 126 -4.14 5.01 8.12
N TRP A 127 -5.32 4.81 7.53
CA TRP A 127 -5.46 4.90 6.08
C TRP A 127 -5.22 6.33 5.56
N ARG A 128 -5.44 7.34 6.43
CA ARG A 128 -5.40 8.76 6.08
C ARG A 128 -4.87 9.61 7.23
N TYR A 129 -3.98 10.54 6.89
CA TYR A 129 -3.61 11.69 7.70
C TYR A 129 -4.27 12.96 7.14
N SER A 130 -4.76 13.83 8.03
CA SER A 130 -5.19 15.17 7.67
C SER A 130 -4.69 16.17 8.71
N PRO A 131 -4.14 17.33 8.30
CA PRO A 131 -3.81 18.40 9.23
C PRO A 131 -5.06 19.13 9.75
N LYS A 132 -6.22 18.94 9.10
CA LYS A 132 -7.48 19.65 9.41
C LYS A 132 -8.43 18.84 10.30
N HIS A 133 -8.24 17.52 10.40
CA HIS A 133 -9.15 16.60 11.10
C HIS A 133 -8.43 15.72 12.10
N GLU A 134 -9.19 15.18 13.05
CA GLU A 134 -8.69 14.19 13.98
C GLU A 134 -8.16 12.93 13.25
N PRO A 135 -7.12 12.26 13.80
CA PRO A 135 -6.60 11.03 13.22
C PRO A 135 -7.67 9.93 13.11
N THR A 136 -7.65 9.17 12.02
CA THR A 136 -8.53 8.01 11.86
C THR A 136 -8.04 6.83 12.71
N ASP A 137 -8.95 5.96 13.14
CA ASP A 137 -8.64 4.72 13.86
C ASP A 137 -8.91 3.47 13.00
N VAL A 138 -8.77 3.62 11.68
CA VAL A 138 -9.12 2.63 10.66
C VAL A 138 -7.95 2.47 9.70
N ASN A 139 -7.63 1.21 9.34
CA ASN A 139 -6.65 0.89 8.31
C ASN A 139 -7.28 0.62 6.94
N ALA A 140 -6.45 0.38 5.94
CA ALA A 140 -6.82 -0.32 4.73
C ALA A 140 -5.80 -1.43 4.50
N ALA A 141 -6.23 -2.70 4.48
CA ALA A 141 -5.32 -3.85 4.47
C ALA A 141 -4.35 -3.85 3.27
N VAL A 142 -4.78 -3.33 2.12
CA VAL A 142 -3.92 -3.20 0.94
C VAL A 142 -2.76 -2.23 1.16
N ASP A 143 -2.97 -1.16 1.92
CA ASP A 143 -1.93 -0.17 2.23
C ASP A 143 -0.96 -0.71 3.27
N ASP A 144 -1.50 -1.39 4.28
CA ASP A 144 -0.72 -2.05 5.31
C ASP A 144 0.23 -3.09 4.71
N LEU A 145 -0.27 -3.95 3.81
CA LEU A 145 0.56 -4.90 3.08
C LEU A 145 1.60 -4.17 2.23
N ARG A 146 1.20 -3.16 1.45
CA ARG A 146 2.13 -2.39 0.60
C ARG A 146 3.27 -1.75 1.41
N ILE A 147 2.95 -1.16 2.56
CA ILE A 147 3.93 -0.57 3.48
C ILE A 147 4.82 -1.67 4.07
N ALA A 148 4.24 -2.78 4.55
CA ALA A 148 5.00 -3.90 5.10
C ALA A 148 5.99 -4.48 4.08
N ARG A 149 5.60 -4.59 2.81
CA ARG A 149 6.48 -4.98 1.70
C ARG A 149 7.67 -4.05 1.58
N ALA A 150 7.42 -2.75 1.44
CA ALA A 150 8.49 -1.76 1.29
C ALA A 150 9.44 -1.74 2.49
N LEU A 151 8.92 -1.91 3.70
CA LEU A 151 9.71 -1.99 4.93
C LEU A 151 10.61 -3.23 4.96
N LEU A 152 10.08 -4.40 4.56
CA LEU A 152 10.85 -5.64 4.48
C LEU A 152 11.90 -5.61 3.37
N ASP A 153 11.56 -5.07 2.19
CA ASP A 153 12.52 -4.91 1.11
C ASP A 153 13.65 -3.94 1.50
N ALA A 154 13.33 -2.86 2.22
CA ALA A 154 14.32 -1.93 2.74
C ALA A 154 15.22 -2.56 3.83
N ASP A 155 14.67 -3.38 4.71
CA ASP A 155 15.45 -4.16 5.68
C ASP A 155 16.40 -5.13 4.96
N GLN A 156 15.91 -5.84 3.95
CA GLN A 156 16.74 -6.73 3.15
C GLN A 156 17.84 -5.98 2.38
N LEU A 157 17.54 -4.81 1.83
CA LEU A 157 18.48 -4.04 1.00
C LEU A 157 19.51 -3.27 1.83
N TRP A 158 19.11 -2.69 2.97
CA TRP A 158 19.95 -1.76 3.75
C TRP A 158 20.08 -2.11 5.23
N GLY A 159 19.48 -3.19 5.74
CA GLY A 159 19.57 -3.59 7.15
C GLY A 159 18.84 -2.66 8.12
N VAL A 160 17.67 -2.14 7.74
CA VAL A 160 16.87 -1.21 8.56
C VAL A 160 16.06 -1.95 9.61
N GLU A 161 16.69 -2.24 10.76
CA GLU A 161 16.04 -2.97 11.85
C GLU A 161 14.70 -2.37 12.29
N GLU A 162 14.61 -1.03 12.31
CA GLU A 162 13.39 -0.29 12.62
C GLU A 162 12.27 -0.58 11.61
N ALA A 163 12.60 -0.69 10.32
CA ALA A 163 11.62 -1.03 9.29
C ALA A 163 11.09 -2.45 9.50
N ARG A 164 11.98 -3.40 9.80
CA ARG A 164 11.59 -4.78 10.15
C ARG A 164 10.69 -4.84 11.38
N ARG A 165 10.98 -4.02 12.41
CA ARG A 165 10.18 -3.93 13.63
C ARG A 165 8.77 -3.41 13.35
N ILE A 166 8.65 -2.37 12.53
CA ILE A 166 7.35 -1.82 12.12
C ILE A 166 6.58 -2.83 11.28
N ALA A 167 7.23 -3.48 10.30
CA ALA A 167 6.59 -4.52 9.47
C ALA A 167 6.06 -5.69 10.32
N LYS A 168 6.78 -6.09 11.37
CA LYS A 168 6.31 -7.08 12.33
C LYS A 168 5.07 -6.61 13.11
N GLY A 169 5.02 -5.34 13.49
CA GLY A 169 3.85 -4.72 14.12
C GLY A 169 2.62 -4.78 13.20
N ILE A 170 2.78 -4.32 11.95
CA ILE A 170 1.73 -4.35 10.92
C ILE A 170 1.24 -5.79 10.68
N SER A 171 2.17 -6.74 10.55
CA SER A 171 1.88 -8.17 10.40
C SER A 171 0.95 -8.66 11.52
N LYS A 172 1.26 -8.30 12.77
CA LYS A 172 0.46 -8.69 13.93
C LYS A 172 -0.92 -8.03 13.93
N THR A 173 -1.01 -6.74 13.68
CA THR A 173 -2.30 -6.02 13.70
C THR A 173 -3.24 -6.46 12.59
N LEU A 174 -2.71 -6.79 11.40
CA LEU A 174 -3.49 -7.40 10.33
C LEU A 174 -4.05 -8.77 10.73
N LEU A 175 -3.24 -9.64 11.33
CA LEU A 175 -3.71 -10.97 11.78
C LEU A 175 -4.74 -10.89 12.90
N ASP A 176 -4.61 -9.92 13.81
CA ASP A 176 -5.50 -9.74 14.95
C ASP A 176 -6.81 -9.04 14.56
N GLY A 177 -6.74 -8.04 13.67
CA GLY A 177 -7.85 -7.16 13.29
C GLY A 177 -8.53 -7.54 11.98
N ASN A 178 -7.75 -7.68 10.90
CA ASN A 178 -8.25 -7.86 9.53
C ASN A 178 -8.47 -9.32 9.13
N VAL A 179 -7.95 -10.29 9.87
CA VAL A 179 -8.08 -11.72 9.54
C VAL A 179 -9.13 -12.42 10.41
N SER A 180 -10.01 -13.20 9.79
CA SER A 180 -10.95 -14.08 10.49
C SER A 180 -11.26 -15.32 9.67
N LYS A 181 -11.31 -16.48 10.35
CA LYS A 181 -11.45 -17.81 9.72
C LYS A 181 -10.46 -17.98 8.54
N ASP A 182 -9.25 -17.46 8.73
CA ASP A 182 -8.14 -17.47 7.76
C ASP A 182 -8.40 -16.71 6.44
N TYR A 183 -9.37 -15.80 6.41
CA TYR A 183 -9.58 -14.83 5.33
C TYR A 183 -9.25 -13.42 5.79
N MET A 184 -8.65 -12.61 4.92
CA MET A 184 -8.35 -11.20 5.15
C MET A 184 -9.48 -10.31 4.60
N PHE A 185 -9.85 -9.27 5.34
CA PHE A 185 -10.89 -8.30 5.00
C PHE A 185 -10.34 -6.87 4.89
N ASP A 186 -11.09 -6.00 4.21
CA ASP A 186 -10.62 -4.70 3.70
C ASP A 186 -10.03 -3.77 4.77
N HIS A 187 -10.70 -3.66 5.92
CA HIS A 187 -10.30 -2.75 6.98
C HIS A 187 -10.72 -3.26 8.37
N TYR A 188 -10.07 -2.70 9.38
CA TYR A 188 -10.35 -2.87 10.79
C TYR A 188 -10.30 -1.50 11.48
N ASP A 189 -11.38 -1.18 12.17
CA ASP A 189 -11.47 -0.07 13.10
C ASP A 189 -11.07 -0.57 14.49
N TRP A 190 -9.89 -0.17 14.99
CA TRP A 190 -9.39 -0.65 16.28
C TRP A 190 -10.00 0.08 17.47
N LYS A 191 -10.62 1.25 17.27
CA LYS A 191 -11.35 1.98 18.30
C LYS A 191 -12.66 1.27 18.65
N TYR A 192 -13.43 0.90 17.63
CA TYR A 192 -14.70 0.19 17.78
C TYR A 192 -14.57 -1.34 17.72
N LYS A 193 -13.35 -1.84 17.45
CA LYS A 193 -13.03 -3.27 17.29
C LYS A 193 -13.89 -3.94 16.22
N SER A 194 -14.14 -3.23 15.13
CA SER A 194 -15.00 -3.65 14.04
C SER A 194 -14.19 -3.92 12.79
N ARG A 195 -14.44 -5.06 12.14
CA ARG A 195 -13.80 -5.42 10.86
C ARG A 195 -14.83 -5.31 9.76
N SER A 196 -14.38 -4.96 8.56
CA SER A 196 -15.18 -5.17 7.35
C SER A 196 -15.67 -6.61 7.22
N ASP A 197 -16.86 -6.79 6.65
CA ASP A 197 -17.45 -8.07 6.25
C ASP A 197 -17.09 -8.47 4.82
N ARG A 198 -16.33 -7.62 4.12
CA ARG A 198 -15.97 -7.74 2.71
C ARG A 198 -14.47 -7.91 2.51
N ALA A 199 -14.13 -8.77 1.54
CA ALA A 199 -12.79 -8.91 1.00
C ALA A 199 -12.76 -8.47 -0.46
N THR A 200 -12.10 -7.36 -0.73
CA THR A 200 -11.83 -6.83 -2.07
C THR A 200 -10.64 -7.60 -2.66
N ILE A 201 -10.82 -8.17 -3.85
CA ILE A 201 -9.85 -9.11 -4.44
C ILE A 201 -8.53 -8.40 -4.77
N SER A 202 -8.60 -7.14 -5.21
CA SER A 202 -7.42 -6.31 -5.49
C SER A 202 -6.61 -5.93 -4.23
N TYR A 203 -7.10 -6.22 -3.03
CA TYR A 203 -6.36 -5.96 -1.78
C TYR A 203 -5.42 -7.11 -1.40
N MET A 204 -5.54 -8.26 -2.06
CA MET A 204 -4.83 -9.50 -1.70
C MET A 204 -3.41 -9.54 -2.28
N ASP A 205 -2.49 -8.76 -1.72
CA ASP A 205 -1.06 -8.86 -2.02
C ASP A 205 -0.47 -10.16 -1.43
N ILE A 206 -0.67 -11.27 -2.15
CA ILE A 206 -0.24 -12.61 -1.76
C ILE A 206 1.28 -12.76 -1.71
N HIS A 207 2.02 -11.93 -2.43
CA HIS A 207 3.49 -11.89 -2.34
C HIS A 207 3.91 -11.43 -0.95
N THR A 208 3.38 -10.28 -0.53
CA THR A 208 3.65 -9.71 0.79
C THR A 208 3.17 -10.63 1.92
N MET A 209 1.99 -11.24 1.79
CA MET A 209 1.55 -12.25 2.77
C MET A 209 2.59 -13.37 2.93
N GLY A 210 3.21 -13.82 1.84
CA GLY A 210 4.30 -14.79 1.87
C GLY A 210 5.53 -14.28 2.64
N MET A 211 5.92 -13.02 2.40
CA MET A 211 7.02 -12.39 3.15
C MET A 211 6.74 -12.31 4.65
N LEU A 212 5.50 -12.01 5.04
CA LEU A 212 5.10 -11.87 6.45
C LEU A 212 5.10 -13.21 7.22
N ALA A 213 5.15 -14.35 6.52
CA ALA A 213 5.29 -15.67 7.15
C ALA A 213 6.58 -15.83 7.98
N VAL A 214 7.58 -14.98 7.74
CA VAL A 214 8.79 -14.91 8.57
C VAL A 214 8.49 -14.51 10.02
N PHE A 215 7.38 -13.80 10.27
CA PHE A 215 6.96 -13.37 11.60
C PHE A 215 5.94 -14.31 12.22
N ASP A 216 5.00 -14.83 11.43
CA ASP A 216 3.95 -15.73 11.88
C ASP A 216 3.51 -16.65 10.74
N LYS A 217 3.60 -17.97 10.94
CA LYS A 217 3.25 -18.99 9.93
C LYS A 217 1.77 -18.96 9.53
N LYS A 218 0.88 -18.35 10.32
CA LYS A 218 -0.54 -18.20 9.94
C LYS A 218 -0.71 -17.48 8.61
N TRP A 219 0.23 -16.61 8.23
CA TRP A 219 0.23 -15.95 6.93
C TRP A 219 0.30 -16.93 5.75
N GLU A 220 0.90 -18.11 5.90
CA GLU A 220 0.89 -19.13 4.84
C GLU A 220 -0.55 -19.58 4.52
N THR A 221 -1.37 -19.80 5.55
CA THR A 221 -2.79 -20.16 5.40
C THR A 221 -3.59 -19.01 4.79
N VAL A 222 -3.41 -17.79 5.31
CA VAL A 222 -4.11 -16.59 4.80
C VAL A 222 -3.76 -16.36 3.32
N ARG A 223 -2.47 -16.42 2.97
CA ARG A 223 -1.98 -16.31 1.60
C ARG A 223 -2.64 -17.34 0.69
N ASN A 224 -2.66 -18.60 1.11
CA ASN A 224 -3.23 -19.69 0.30
C ASN A 224 -4.73 -19.48 0.07
N ASN A 225 -5.48 -19.08 1.11
CA ASN A 225 -6.90 -18.77 0.98
C ASN A 225 -7.14 -17.57 0.06
N SER A 226 -6.34 -16.51 0.19
CA SER A 226 -6.38 -15.35 -0.70
C SER A 226 -6.11 -15.74 -2.15
N LEU A 227 -5.09 -16.55 -2.42
CA LEU A 227 -4.81 -17.06 -3.77
C LEU A 227 -5.99 -17.86 -4.34
N GLN A 228 -6.65 -18.69 -3.52
CA GLN A 228 -7.85 -19.42 -3.96
C GLN A 228 -9.01 -18.48 -4.27
N LEU A 229 -9.21 -17.41 -3.50
CA LEU A 229 -10.21 -16.39 -3.79
C LEU A 229 -9.86 -15.60 -5.06
N MET A 230 -8.61 -15.25 -5.29
CA MET A 230 -8.22 -14.57 -6.53
C MET A 230 -8.47 -15.45 -7.76
N LYS A 231 -8.10 -16.74 -7.69
CA LYS A 231 -8.34 -17.71 -8.78
C LYS A 231 -9.83 -17.92 -9.06
N LYS A 232 -10.65 -18.09 -8.02
CA LYS A 232 -12.11 -18.24 -8.15
C LYS A 232 -12.81 -16.95 -8.60
N GLY A 233 -12.21 -15.79 -8.33
CA GLY A 233 -12.71 -14.49 -8.77
C GLY A 233 -12.44 -14.17 -10.24
N SER A 234 -11.69 -15.01 -10.97
CA SER A 234 -11.46 -14.81 -12.41
C SER A 234 -12.75 -14.90 -13.21
N LEU A 235 -12.97 -13.93 -14.12
CA LEU A 235 -14.08 -13.94 -15.08
C LEU A 235 -13.74 -14.71 -16.36
N GLY A 236 -12.53 -15.27 -16.46
CA GLY A 236 -12.05 -16.03 -17.63
C GLY A 236 -11.69 -15.19 -18.86
N ASN A 237 -12.23 -13.98 -18.97
CA ASN A 237 -11.92 -13.03 -20.05
C ASN A 237 -10.68 -12.15 -19.79
N GLY A 238 -10.04 -12.27 -18.62
CA GLY A 238 -8.89 -11.47 -18.21
C GLY A 238 -9.18 -10.41 -17.15
N LEU A 239 -10.46 -10.22 -16.81
CA LEU A 239 -10.92 -9.40 -15.69
C LEU A 239 -11.24 -10.26 -14.45
N PHE A 240 -11.41 -9.60 -13.31
CA PHE A 240 -11.69 -10.25 -12.02
C PHE A 240 -12.91 -9.63 -11.34
N LYS A 241 -13.63 -10.44 -10.57
CA LYS A 241 -14.67 -10.00 -9.63
C LYS A 241 -14.06 -9.08 -8.56
N THR A 242 -14.81 -8.06 -8.17
CA THR A 242 -14.31 -7.01 -7.26
C THR A 242 -14.25 -7.46 -5.81
N TYR A 243 -15.32 -8.06 -5.26
CA TYR A 243 -15.37 -8.43 -3.86
C TYR A 243 -16.08 -9.74 -3.57
N TRP A 244 -15.72 -10.32 -2.44
CA TRP A 244 -16.27 -11.54 -1.88
C TRP A 244 -16.69 -11.31 -0.42
N THR A 245 -17.80 -11.93 -0.01
CA THR A 245 -18.19 -12.00 1.41
C THR A 245 -18.40 -13.47 1.82
N PRO A 246 -18.19 -13.83 3.10
CA PRO A 246 -18.42 -15.20 3.57
C PRO A 246 -19.85 -15.69 3.36
N ASP A 247 -20.84 -14.80 3.47
CA ASP A 247 -22.25 -15.16 3.46
C ASP A 247 -22.83 -15.27 2.04
N GLN A 248 -22.34 -14.45 1.10
CA GLN A 248 -22.91 -14.35 -0.26
C GLN A 248 -21.97 -14.87 -1.36
N GLY A 249 -20.68 -15.08 -1.07
CA GLY A 249 -19.69 -15.35 -2.09
C GLY A 249 -19.35 -14.09 -2.89
N TYR A 250 -19.14 -14.25 -4.21
CA TYR A 250 -18.90 -13.11 -5.10
C TYR A 250 -20.22 -12.47 -5.52
N SER A 251 -20.30 -11.15 -5.39
CA SER A 251 -21.42 -10.37 -5.92
C SER A 251 -21.03 -9.67 -7.20
N SER A 252 -22.00 -9.51 -8.11
CA SER A 252 -21.82 -8.67 -9.28
C SER A 252 -21.96 -7.20 -8.91
N THR A 253 -21.04 -6.39 -9.39
CA THR A 253 -21.04 -4.92 -9.22
C THR A 253 -21.65 -4.20 -10.42
N GLY A 254 -21.94 -4.91 -11.51
CA GLY A 254 -22.37 -4.32 -12.79
C GLY A 254 -21.25 -3.62 -13.57
N SER A 255 -20.19 -3.18 -12.89
CA SER A 255 -18.99 -2.60 -13.47
C SER A 255 -17.71 -3.11 -12.79
N ILE A 256 -16.66 -3.28 -13.59
CA ILE A 256 -15.31 -3.66 -13.18
C ILE A 256 -14.39 -2.47 -13.39
N ASN A 257 -13.76 -2.01 -12.32
CA ASN A 257 -12.67 -1.04 -12.40
C ASN A 257 -11.40 -1.74 -12.88
N MET A 258 -10.79 -1.22 -13.95
CA MET A 258 -9.60 -1.83 -14.53
C MET A 258 -8.41 -1.82 -13.55
N ILE A 259 -8.31 -0.84 -12.65
CA ILE A 259 -7.27 -0.80 -11.60
C ILE A 259 -7.36 -2.04 -10.71
N ASP A 260 -8.56 -2.43 -10.27
CA ASP A 260 -8.75 -3.59 -9.39
C ASP A 260 -8.38 -4.90 -10.09
N SER A 261 -8.82 -5.06 -11.35
CA SER A 261 -8.47 -6.24 -12.14
C SER A 261 -6.97 -6.33 -12.41
N LEU A 262 -6.32 -5.19 -12.70
CA LEU A 262 -4.89 -5.16 -12.96
C LEU A 262 -4.05 -5.38 -11.69
N TYR A 263 -4.45 -4.85 -10.53
CA TYR A 263 -3.79 -5.19 -9.27
C TYR A 263 -3.88 -6.68 -8.96
N THR A 264 -5.06 -7.28 -9.15
CA THR A 264 -5.25 -8.72 -8.97
C THR A 264 -4.32 -9.51 -9.89
N ALA A 265 -4.27 -9.17 -11.17
CA ALA A 265 -3.37 -9.80 -12.13
C ALA A 265 -1.89 -9.56 -11.80
N LEU A 266 -1.52 -8.38 -11.32
CA LEU A 266 -0.16 -8.05 -10.94
C LEU A 266 0.33 -8.94 -9.79
N TYR A 267 -0.43 -9.05 -8.70
CA TYR A 267 -0.06 -9.90 -7.57
C TYR A 267 -0.01 -11.39 -7.93
N LEU A 268 -0.90 -11.85 -8.83
CA LEU A 268 -0.81 -13.20 -9.40
C LEU A 268 0.48 -13.38 -10.22
N ALA A 269 0.82 -12.40 -11.07
CA ALA A 269 2.01 -12.46 -11.92
C ALA A 269 3.32 -12.46 -11.11
N GLU A 270 3.39 -11.70 -10.02
CA GLU A 270 4.54 -11.66 -9.09
C GLU A 270 4.81 -13.02 -8.45
N GLU A 271 3.77 -13.82 -8.19
CA GLU A 271 3.87 -15.18 -7.66
C GLU A 271 3.95 -16.26 -8.75
N GLY A 272 4.14 -15.88 -10.01
CA GLY A 272 4.33 -16.80 -11.13
C GLY A 272 3.04 -17.47 -11.63
N GLU A 273 1.87 -17.03 -11.17
CA GLU A 273 0.58 -17.56 -11.61
C GLU A 273 0.26 -17.17 -13.07
N ASP A 274 -0.68 -17.90 -13.68
CA ASP A 274 -1.09 -17.64 -15.06
C ASP A 274 -2.00 -16.40 -15.15
N VAL A 275 -1.55 -15.42 -15.94
CA VAL A 275 -2.27 -14.17 -16.25
C VAL A 275 -2.44 -13.99 -17.76
N SER A 276 -2.33 -15.06 -18.53
CA SER A 276 -2.41 -15.02 -20.00
C SER A 276 -3.76 -14.49 -20.49
N ALA A 277 -4.84 -14.73 -19.75
CA ALA A 277 -6.15 -14.15 -20.08
C ALA A 277 -6.13 -12.62 -20.00
N THR A 278 -5.55 -12.04 -18.94
CA THR A 278 -5.40 -10.59 -18.80
C THR A 278 -4.49 -10.00 -19.89
N ILE A 279 -3.39 -10.67 -20.24
CA ILE A 279 -2.53 -10.21 -21.35
C ILE A 279 -3.28 -10.24 -22.69
N ARG A 280 -4.05 -11.31 -22.96
CA ARG A 280 -4.90 -11.38 -24.17
C ARG A 280 -5.95 -10.27 -24.18
N PHE A 281 -6.59 -10.01 -23.03
CA PHE A 281 -7.53 -8.91 -22.87
C PHE A 281 -6.90 -7.57 -23.22
N LEU A 282 -5.74 -7.24 -22.62
CA LEU A 282 -5.00 -6.01 -22.92
C LEU A 282 -4.63 -5.89 -24.41
N LYS A 283 -4.19 -6.98 -25.04
CA LYS A 283 -3.88 -7.02 -26.48
C LYS A 283 -5.13 -6.75 -27.34
N GLN A 284 -6.26 -7.36 -26.98
CA GLN A 284 -7.53 -7.19 -27.67
C GLN A 284 -8.03 -5.76 -27.55
N GLU A 285 -8.08 -5.23 -26.33
CA GLU A 285 -8.52 -3.86 -26.05
C GLU A 285 -7.66 -2.83 -26.78
N TRP A 286 -6.33 -2.98 -26.70
CA TRP A 286 -5.39 -2.12 -27.41
C TRP A 286 -5.67 -2.09 -28.93
N SER A 287 -5.96 -3.26 -29.52
CA SER A 287 -6.27 -3.36 -30.95
C SER A 287 -7.66 -2.81 -31.30
N LEU A 288 -8.68 -3.14 -30.52
CA LEU A 288 -10.07 -2.76 -30.78
C LEU A 288 -10.29 -1.25 -30.61
N HIS A 289 -9.61 -0.64 -29.64
CA HIS A 289 -9.76 0.77 -29.30
C HIS A 289 -8.65 1.66 -29.85
N LYS A 290 -7.95 1.19 -30.91
CA LYS A 290 -6.97 1.97 -31.69
C LYS A 290 -5.87 2.57 -30.80
N GLY A 291 -5.26 1.75 -29.95
CA GLY A 291 -4.17 2.16 -29.07
C GLY A 291 -4.64 2.78 -27.75
N LYS A 292 -5.80 2.36 -27.24
CA LYS A 292 -6.37 2.84 -25.98
C LYS A 292 -6.85 1.68 -25.11
N ILE A 293 -6.83 1.88 -23.80
CA ILE A 293 -7.41 0.95 -22.82
C ILE A 293 -8.41 1.73 -21.95
N PRO A 294 -9.72 1.52 -22.16
CA PRO A 294 -10.77 2.01 -21.27
C PRO A 294 -10.58 1.61 -19.80
N SER A 295 -11.09 2.41 -18.88
CA SER A 295 -10.88 2.18 -17.43
C SER A 295 -12.03 1.41 -16.74
N VAL A 296 -13.20 1.32 -17.38
CA VAL A 296 -14.39 0.68 -16.77
C VAL A 296 -15.06 -0.25 -17.75
N TYR A 297 -15.23 -1.50 -17.32
CA TYR A 297 -15.83 -2.59 -18.09
C TYR A 297 -17.05 -3.17 -17.40
N ALA A 298 -17.86 -3.94 -18.11
CA ALA A 298 -18.80 -4.86 -17.50
C ALA A 298 -18.10 -6.21 -17.23
N GLU A 299 -18.75 -7.10 -16.49
CA GLU A 299 -18.18 -8.42 -16.19
C GLU A 299 -17.99 -9.30 -17.44
N ASP A 300 -18.76 -9.08 -18.50
CA ASP A 300 -18.59 -9.77 -19.78
C ASP A 300 -17.41 -9.23 -20.62
N GLY A 301 -16.77 -8.14 -20.18
CA GLY A 301 -15.66 -7.48 -20.88
C GLY A 301 -16.10 -6.35 -21.81
N SER A 302 -17.39 -6.02 -21.89
CA SER A 302 -17.85 -4.86 -22.66
C SER A 302 -17.46 -3.53 -22.00
N VAL A 303 -17.05 -2.54 -22.79
CA VAL A 303 -16.71 -1.21 -22.27
C VAL A 303 -17.94 -0.50 -21.71
N ARG A 304 -17.82 0.04 -20.50
CA ARG A 304 -18.86 0.88 -19.87
C ARG A 304 -18.50 2.36 -19.94
N GLU A 305 -17.23 2.68 -19.69
CA GLU A 305 -16.73 4.06 -19.77
C GLU A 305 -15.40 4.09 -20.51
N THR A 306 -15.25 5.06 -21.40
CA THR A 306 -14.14 5.12 -22.37
C THR A 306 -12.96 5.96 -21.93
N PHE A 307 -13.03 6.58 -20.74
CA PHE A 307 -11.92 7.37 -20.23
C PHE A 307 -10.72 6.48 -19.91
N GLU A 308 -9.53 7.05 -20.04
CA GLU A 308 -8.25 6.39 -19.83
C GLU A 308 -7.62 6.92 -18.53
N SER A 309 -6.83 6.10 -17.84
CA SER A 309 -6.13 6.48 -16.61
C SER A 309 -4.64 6.13 -16.70
N PRO A 310 -3.74 7.03 -16.27
CA PRO A 310 -2.31 6.73 -16.17
C PRO A 310 -2.02 5.49 -15.32
N SER A 311 -2.73 5.29 -14.20
CA SER A 311 -2.57 4.11 -13.34
C SER A 311 -2.93 2.79 -14.04
N VAL A 312 -3.96 2.79 -14.90
CA VAL A 312 -4.33 1.62 -15.69
C VAL A 312 -3.18 1.22 -16.61
N TYR A 313 -2.58 2.19 -17.31
CA TYR A 313 -1.41 1.93 -18.14
C TYR A 313 -0.20 1.48 -17.31
N ALA A 314 0.06 2.13 -16.17
CA ALA A 314 1.21 1.81 -15.34
C ALA A 314 1.17 0.38 -14.80
N LEU A 315 0.01 -0.06 -14.30
CA LEU A 315 -0.18 -1.43 -13.83
C LEU A 315 -0.07 -2.44 -14.98
N ALA A 316 -0.67 -2.14 -16.14
CA ALA A 316 -0.55 -2.99 -17.32
C ALA A 316 0.90 -3.12 -17.80
N VAL A 317 1.66 -2.03 -17.83
CA VAL A 317 3.10 -2.03 -18.18
C VAL A 317 3.88 -2.92 -17.23
N ARG A 318 3.66 -2.82 -15.92
CA ARG A 318 4.35 -3.65 -14.91
C ARG A 318 4.06 -5.15 -15.11
N ILE A 319 2.80 -5.53 -15.36
CA ILE A 319 2.44 -6.93 -15.67
C ILE A 319 3.15 -7.40 -16.94
N LEU A 320 3.10 -6.62 -18.02
CA LEU A 320 3.71 -6.99 -19.29
C LEU A 320 5.24 -7.12 -19.18
N GLN A 321 5.89 -6.25 -18.40
CA GLN A 321 7.31 -6.35 -18.10
C GLN A 321 7.65 -7.63 -17.33
N LEU A 322 6.88 -7.98 -16.28
CA LEU A 322 7.06 -9.23 -15.53
C LEU A 322 6.90 -10.49 -16.40
N LYS A 323 6.05 -10.42 -17.44
CA LYS A 323 5.78 -11.54 -18.35
C LYS A 323 6.56 -11.46 -19.67
N ASN A 324 7.55 -10.57 -19.77
CA ASN A 324 8.42 -10.37 -20.94
C ASN A 324 7.68 -9.98 -22.24
N GLU A 325 6.53 -9.32 -22.13
CA GLU A 325 5.72 -8.81 -23.25
C GLU A 325 6.17 -7.39 -23.65
N HIS A 326 7.48 -7.23 -23.90
CA HIS A 326 8.13 -5.92 -24.05
C HIS A 326 7.53 -5.06 -25.16
N GLY A 327 7.12 -5.65 -26.29
CA GLY A 327 6.59 -4.89 -27.42
C GLY A 327 5.28 -4.15 -27.12
N LEU A 328 4.37 -4.77 -26.34
CA LEU A 328 3.15 -4.11 -25.89
C LEU A 328 3.45 -3.17 -24.72
N ALA A 329 4.32 -3.57 -23.79
CA ALA A 329 4.71 -2.71 -22.65
C ALA A 329 5.22 -1.33 -23.12
N GLU A 330 6.10 -1.30 -24.12
CA GLU A 330 6.62 -0.04 -24.67
C GLU A 330 5.54 0.81 -25.37
N GLN A 331 4.55 0.19 -26.01
CA GLN A 331 3.43 0.90 -26.62
C GLN A 331 2.54 1.57 -25.55
N LEU A 332 2.17 0.82 -24.51
CA LEU A 332 1.37 1.34 -23.41
C LEU A 332 2.14 2.42 -22.64
N LYS A 333 3.45 2.22 -22.41
CA LYS A 333 4.30 3.22 -21.77
C LYS A 333 4.33 4.53 -22.56
N ARG A 334 4.46 4.49 -23.89
CA ARG A 334 4.36 5.70 -24.72
C ARG A 334 3.01 6.39 -24.57
N ARG A 335 1.90 5.65 -24.68
CA ARG A 335 0.55 6.21 -24.52
C ARG A 335 0.33 6.81 -23.13
N MET A 336 0.85 6.16 -22.09
CA MET A 336 0.83 6.68 -20.73
C MET A 336 1.53 8.04 -20.63
N TYR A 337 2.76 8.18 -21.14
CA TYR A 337 3.48 9.46 -21.05
C TYR A 337 2.89 10.58 -21.93
N GLU A 338 1.96 10.29 -22.85
CA GLU A 338 1.19 11.34 -23.54
C GLU A 338 0.27 12.12 -22.59
N PHE A 339 -0.08 11.56 -21.43
CA PHE A 339 -0.85 12.26 -20.38
C PHE A 339 0.02 13.19 -19.51
N ALA A 340 1.35 13.08 -19.57
CA ALA A 340 2.23 13.94 -18.80
C ALA A 340 2.37 15.32 -19.45
N VAL A 341 2.51 16.37 -18.65
CA VAL A 341 2.78 17.73 -19.12
C VAL A 341 4.20 17.78 -19.71
N GLN A 342 4.29 17.85 -21.05
CA GLN A 342 5.55 17.78 -21.79
C GLN A 342 6.27 19.13 -21.94
N ARG A 343 5.60 20.25 -21.67
CA ARG A 343 6.18 21.58 -21.86
C ARG A 343 7.13 21.92 -20.71
N SER A 344 8.43 21.96 -20.98
CA SER A 344 9.47 22.24 -19.96
C SER A 344 9.35 23.60 -19.26
N SER A 345 8.66 24.57 -19.88
CA SER A 345 8.36 25.86 -19.24
C SER A 345 7.13 25.85 -18.33
N SER A 346 6.33 24.78 -18.34
CA SER A 346 5.18 24.65 -17.45
C SER A 346 5.64 24.39 -16.02
N PRO A 347 5.03 25.02 -14.99
CA PRO A 347 5.29 24.65 -13.61
C PRO A 347 4.94 23.18 -13.33
N ASN A 348 4.04 22.59 -14.11
CA ASN A 348 3.59 21.21 -13.95
C ASN A 348 4.40 20.20 -14.79
N PHE A 349 5.53 20.61 -15.40
CA PHE A 349 6.32 19.74 -16.27
C PHE A 349 6.65 18.39 -15.63
N GLY A 350 6.41 17.31 -16.37
CA GLY A 350 6.61 15.93 -15.93
C GLY A 350 5.44 15.33 -15.16
N GLY A 351 4.58 16.15 -14.56
CA GLY A 351 3.38 15.70 -13.85
C GLY A 351 2.24 15.29 -14.79
N PHE A 352 1.38 14.39 -14.31
CA PHE A 352 0.14 13.98 -14.97
C PHE A 352 -1.00 14.84 -14.42
N VAL A 353 -1.17 16.03 -15.00
CA VAL A 353 -2.10 17.06 -14.51
C VAL A 353 -3.17 17.33 -15.56
N GLU A 354 -4.43 17.34 -15.13
CA GLU A 354 -5.52 17.88 -15.94
C GLU A 354 -5.44 19.41 -15.93
N GLU A 355 -4.86 19.99 -17.00
CA GLU A 355 -4.61 21.44 -17.08
C GLU A 355 -5.90 22.26 -17.06
N LYS A 356 -7.06 21.69 -17.42
CA LYS A 356 -8.34 22.40 -17.41
C LYS A 356 -8.76 22.87 -16.01
N ASP A 357 -8.50 22.05 -15.00
CA ASP A 357 -8.95 22.31 -13.62
C ASP A 357 -7.84 22.17 -12.58
N ASN A 358 -6.59 21.98 -13.05
CA ASN A 358 -5.37 21.82 -12.28
C ASN A 358 -5.46 20.68 -11.25
N SER A 359 -6.22 19.63 -11.55
CA SER A 359 -6.28 18.42 -10.74
C SER A 359 -5.17 17.45 -11.12
N ALA A 360 -4.61 16.79 -10.11
CA ALA A 360 -3.66 15.71 -10.28
C ALA A 360 -3.79 14.79 -9.08
N PHE A 361 -3.94 13.48 -9.30
CA PHE A 361 -4.07 12.48 -8.23
C PHE A 361 -2.72 11.85 -7.94
N SER A 362 -2.35 11.75 -6.67
CA SER A 362 -1.06 11.14 -6.29
C SER A 362 -0.95 9.69 -6.76
N PHE A 363 -2.04 8.93 -6.68
CA PHE A 363 -2.07 7.53 -7.13
C PHE A 363 -1.58 7.38 -8.58
N ASP A 364 -2.05 8.21 -9.51
CA ASP A 364 -1.59 8.20 -10.91
C ASP A 364 -0.10 8.52 -11.03
N GLN A 365 0.39 9.55 -10.33
CA GLN A 365 1.83 9.89 -10.38
C GLN A 365 2.68 8.73 -9.86
N LEU A 366 2.31 8.18 -8.70
CA LEU A 366 3.10 7.19 -7.98
C LEU A 366 3.10 5.84 -8.69
N GLN A 367 2.00 5.46 -9.34
CA GLN A 367 1.95 4.26 -10.18
C GLN A 367 2.86 4.39 -11.39
N VAL A 368 2.89 5.56 -12.04
CA VAL A 368 3.79 5.82 -13.17
C VAL A 368 5.25 5.76 -12.71
N LEU A 369 5.61 6.33 -11.56
CA LEU A 369 6.96 6.24 -11.00
C LEU A 369 7.45 4.79 -10.87
N LEU A 370 6.58 3.87 -10.44
CA LEU A 370 6.91 2.43 -10.34
C LEU A 370 7.22 1.77 -11.70
N THR A 371 6.97 2.44 -12.83
CA THR A 371 7.34 1.97 -14.18
C THR A 371 8.69 2.53 -14.69
N GLU A 372 9.27 3.50 -13.97
CA GLU A 372 10.56 4.12 -14.31
C GLU A 372 11.75 3.28 -13.84
N VAL A 373 11.48 2.27 -13.02
CA VAL A 373 12.48 1.31 -12.56
C VAL A 373 12.97 0.50 -13.74
N ASN A 374 14.27 0.59 -14.04
CA ASN A 374 14.87 -0.24 -15.06
C ASN A 374 14.86 -1.71 -14.59
N PRO A 375 14.38 -2.68 -15.39
CA PRO A 375 14.42 -4.09 -15.04
C PRO A 375 15.84 -4.70 -14.96
N VAL A 376 16.90 -3.88 -14.95
CA VAL A 376 18.29 -4.32 -14.96
C VAL A 376 18.90 -4.06 -13.57
N GLY A 377 18.61 -4.97 -12.62
CA GLY A 377 19.11 -4.83 -11.25
C GLY A 377 19.14 -6.10 -10.39
N SER A 378 18.40 -7.16 -10.75
CA SER A 378 18.53 -8.46 -10.08
C SER A 378 19.76 -9.19 -10.60
N LYS A 379 20.96 -8.71 -10.23
CA LYS A 379 22.11 -9.61 -10.14
C LYS A 379 21.71 -10.70 -9.16
N LYS A 380 21.42 -11.89 -9.69
CA LYS A 380 21.51 -13.14 -8.95
C LYS A 380 22.81 -13.07 -8.15
N ASN A 381 22.70 -12.98 -6.83
CA ASN A 381 23.79 -13.35 -5.96
C ASN A 381 24.05 -14.83 -6.21
N GLU A 382 24.96 -15.12 -7.14
CA GLU A 382 25.63 -16.41 -7.18
C GLU A 382 26.27 -16.61 -5.81
N ILE A 383 25.65 -17.51 -5.04
CA ILE A 383 26.28 -18.14 -3.90
C ILE A 383 27.50 -18.86 -4.46
N LYS A 384 28.66 -18.18 -4.43
CA LYS A 384 29.94 -18.84 -4.62
C LYS A 384 30.19 -19.69 -3.39
N GLY A 385 29.92 -20.98 -3.54
CA GLY A 385 30.45 -22.00 -2.64
C GLY A 385 31.97 -21.91 -2.60
N LYS A 386 32.50 -21.82 -1.40
CA LYS A 386 33.76 -22.45 -1.01
C LYS A 386 33.54 -23.14 0.32
#